data_AF-A0A379FGP7-F1
#
_entry.id   AF-A0A379FGP7-F1
#
_cell.length_a   1.000
_cell.length_b   1.000
_cell.length_c   1.000
_cell.angle_alpha   90.00
_cell.angle_beta   90.00
_cell.angle_gamma   90.00
#
_symmetry.space_group_name_H-M   'P 1'
#
loop_
_entity.id
_entity.type
_entity.pdbx_description
1 polymer ?
#
loop_
_entity_poly.entity_id
_entity_poly.type
_entity_poly.pdbx_seq_one_letter_code
_entity_poly.pdbx_strand_id
1 'polypeptide(L)'
;MVKRARWLARDSKRNYEKATLLYSAIDNSDFYINRIATENRSLMNVPFQMSSPALDAVFLKEAEEQGLVALKGHRVSGGMRCIYL
;
A
#
# COMPACT_ATOMS: atom_id res chain seq x y z
N MET A 1 -32.65 -3.88 2.18
CA MET A 1 -31.70 -2.98 1.49
C MET A 1 -30.81 -2.12 2.40
N VAL A 2 -31.29 -1.65 3.56
CA VAL A 2 -30.56 -0.68 4.43
C VAL A 2 -29.26 -1.22 5.07
N LYS A 3 -29.19 -2.51 5.44
CA LYS A 3 -28.00 -3.11 6.07
C LYS A 3 -26.76 -3.12 5.15
N ARG A 4 -26.96 -3.22 3.83
CA ARG A 4 -25.88 -3.30 2.82
C ARG A 4 -25.17 -1.95 2.63
N ALA A 5 -25.94 -0.86 2.57
CA ALA A 5 -25.39 0.50 2.42
C ALA A 5 -24.56 0.94 3.66
N ARG A 6 -24.98 0.54 4.86
CA ARG A 6 -24.24 0.84 6.10
C ARG A 6 -22.91 0.08 6.20
N TRP A 7 -22.84 -1.12 5.62
CA TRP A 7 -21.62 -1.92 5.56
C TRP A 7 -20.59 -1.29 4.62
N LEU A 8 -21.02 -0.88 3.41
CA LEU A 8 -20.20 -0.17 2.43
C LEU A 8 -19.63 1.15 2.97
N ALA A 9 -20.43 1.92 3.71
CA ALA A 9 -19.97 3.18 4.30
C ALA A 9 -18.90 2.98 5.40
N ARG A 10 -19.03 1.91 6.21
CA ARG A 10 -18.04 1.59 7.26
C ARG A 10 -16.72 1.11 6.66
N ASP A 11 -16.79 0.23 5.67
CA ASP A 11 -15.61 -0.26 4.97
C ASP A 11 -14.89 0.85 4.21
N SER A 12 -15.63 1.76 3.58
CA SER A 12 -15.05 2.92 2.90
C SER A 12 -14.26 3.81 3.85
N LYS A 13 -14.76 4.06 5.06
CA LYS A 13 -14.04 4.87 6.06
C LYS A 13 -12.78 4.17 6.54
N ARG A 14 -12.87 2.87 6.84
CA ARG A 14 -11.72 2.08 7.32
C ARG A 14 -10.64 1.99 6.25
N ASN A 15 -11.00 1.76 4.99
CA ASN A 15 -10.05 1.72 3.87
C ASN A 15 -9.40 3.08 3.65
N TYR A 16 -10.15 4.17 3.78
CA TYR A 16 -9.61 5.52 3.71
C TYR A 16 -8.57 5.78 4.81
N GLU A 17 -8.87 5.46 6.07
CA GLU A 17 -7.95 5.65 7.20
C GLU A 17 -6.64 4.86 7.00
N LYS A 18 -6.75 3.60 6.58
CA LYS A 18 -5.62 2.72 6.31
C LYS A 18 -4.76 3.21 5.15
N ALA A 19 -5.38 3.56 4.03
CA ALA A 19 -4.69 4.11 2.88
C ALA A 19 -4.00 5.43 3.25
N THR A 20 -4.68 6.30 4.00
CA THR A 20 -4.11 7.57 4.47
C THR A 20 -2.87 7.33 5.32
N LEU A 21 -2.89 6.37 6.24
CA LEU A 21 -1.74 6.03 7.08
C LEU A 21 -0.56 5.55 6.25
N LEU A 22 -0.81 4.67 5.28
CA LEU A 22 0.24 4.14 4.40
C LEU A 22 0.80 5.21 3.46
N TYR A 23 -0.05 6.01 2.82
CA TYR A 23 0.41 7.13 1.99
C TYR A 23 1.17 8.16 2.80
N SER A 24 0.73 8.48 4.02
CA SER A 24 1.47 9.36 4.92
C SER A 24 2.84 8.81 5.28
N ALA A 25 2.98 7.49 5.50
CA ALA A 25 4.27 6.86 5.77
C ALA A 25 5.21 6.91 4.56
N ILE A 26 4.65 6.78 3.35
CA ILE A 26 5.41 6.87 2.10
C ILE A 26 5.83 8.33 1.83
N ASP A 27 4.90 9.27 1.90
CA ASP A 27 5.15 10.69 1.58
C ASP A 27 6.08 11.39 2.58
N ASN A 28 6.10 10.93 3.84
CA ASN A 28 7.02 11.45 4.86
C ASN A 28 8.39 10.74 4.87
N SER A 29 8.69 9.89 3.88
CA SER A 29 9.93 9.14 3.81
C SER A 29 10.60 9.30 2.45
N ASP A 30 11.87 9.67 2.42
CA ASP A 30 12.67 9.68 1.19
C ASP A 30 13.06 8.26 0.72
N PHE A 31 12.74 7.25 1.52
CA PHE A 31 13.08 5.86 1.28
C PHE A 31 12.05 5.14 0.40
N TYR A 32 10.78 5.56 0.50
CA TYR A 32 9.68 5.00 -0.27
C TYR A 32 9.22 5.99 -1.33
N ILE A 33 9.08 5.52 -2.57
CA ILE A 33 8.68 6.33 -3.70
C ILE A 33 7.34 5.84 -4.21
N ASN A 34 6.37 6.74 -4.27
CA ASN A 34 5.15 6.54 -5.04
C ASN A 34 5.14 7.48 -6.24
N ARG A 35 5.05 6.91 -7.45
CA ARG A 35 5.05 7.67 -8.71
C ARG A 35 3.64 8.06 -9.19
N ILE A 36 2.60 7.69 -8.45
CA ILE A 36 1.20 8.00 -8.78
C ILE A 36 0.86 9.37 -8.22
N ALA A 37 0.30 10.23 -9.08
CA ALA A 37 -0.21 11.54 -8.70
C ALA A 37 -1.24 11.41 -7.57
N THR A 38 -1.22 12.34 -6.61
CA THR A 38 -1.98 12.24 -5.35
C THR A 38 -3.47 12.02 -5.57
N GLU A 39 -4.05 12.65 -6.59
CA GLU A 39 -5.45 12.55 -7.00
C GLU A 39 -5.84 11.18 -7.59
N ASN A 40 -4.87 10.40 -8.08
CA ASN A 40 -5.09 9.11 -8.73
C ASN A 40 -4.73 7.92 -7.83
N ARG A 41 -4.45 8.18 -6.55
CA ARG A 41 -4.06 7.18 -5.56
C ARG A 41 -5.26 6.31 -5.18
N SER A 42 -5.11 5.00 -5.36
CA SER A 42 -6.13 4.03 -4.97
C SER A 42 -6.16 3.86 -3.45
N LEU A 43 -7.37 3.77 -2.88
CA LEU A 43 -7.57 3.41 -1.47
C LEU A 43 -7.44 1.91 -1.19
N MET A 44 -7.39 1.09 -2.24
CA MET A 44 -7.41 -0.38 -2.13
C MET A 44 -6.08 -1.02 -2.51
N ASN A 45 -5.33 -0.36 -3.37
CA ASN A 45 -4.10 -0.89 -3.93
C ASN A 45 -3.03 0.19 -3.92
N VAL A 46 -2.08 0.09 -3.00
CA VAL A 46 -1.03 1.09 -2.83
C VAL A 46 0.28 0.53 -3.36
N PRO A 47 0.64 0.79 -4.63
CA PRO A 47 1.97 0.47 -5.15
C PRO A 47 2.99 1.48 -4.63
N PHE A 48 4.14 1.00 -4.20
CA PHE A 48 5.28 1.83 -3.81
C PHE A 48 6.57 1.11 -4.16
N GLN A 49 7.64 1.87 -4.31
CA GLN A 49 8.96 1.36 -4.65
C GLN A 49 9.96 1.87 -3.63
N MET A 50 11.09 1.18 -3.47
CA MET A 50 12.21 1.75 -2.73
C MET A 50 13.01 2.70 -3.62
N SER A 51 13.69 3.66 -3.00
CA SER A 51 14.67 4.49 -3.69
C SER A 51 15.84 3.68 -4.27
N SER A 52 16.18 2.56 -3.63
CA SER A 52 17.22 1.62 -4.08
C SER A 52 16.63 0.22 -4.34
N PRO A 53 16.59 -0.25 -5.60
CA PRO A 53 16.09 -1.59 -5.95
C PRO A 53 16.88 -2.74 -5.31
N ALA A 54 18.11 -2.48 -4.86
CA ALA A 54 18.92 -3.47 -4.14
C ALA A 54 18.32 -3.87 -2.78
N LEU A 55 17.47 -3.01 -2.22
CA LEU A 55 16.84 -3.21 -0.92
C LEU A 55 15.47 -3.91 -1.02
N ASP A 56 14.88 -4.02 -2.22
CA ASP A 56 13.57 -4.66 -2.43
C ASP A 56 13.54 -6.08 -1.87
N ALA A 57 14.60 -6.86 -2.11
CA ALA A 57 14.71 -8.24 -1.63
C ALA A 57 14.84 -8.33 -0.10
N VAL A 58 15.56 -7.39 0.51
CA VAL A 58 15.74 -7.31 1.96
C VAL A 58 14.42 -6.94 2.62
N PHE A 59 13.75 -5.91 2.10
CA PHE A 59 12.44 -5.49 2.59
C PHE A 59 11.41 -6.62 2.51
N LEU A 60 11.32 -7.33 1.37
CA LEU A 60 10.35 -8.42 1.23
C LEU A 60 10.62 -9.54 2.24
N LYS A 61 11.88 -9.86 2.50
CA LYS A 61 12.26 -10.87 3.49
C LYS A 61 11.90 -10.43 4.91
N GLU A 62 12.28 -9.22 5.31
CA GLU A 62 11.98 -8.68 6.64
C GLU A 62 10.47 -8.53 6.85
N ALA A 63 9.75 -8.09 5.81
CA ALA A 63 8.29 -7.99 5.85
C ALA A 63 7.64 -9.37 6.04
N GLU A 64 8.11 -10.40 5.34
CA GLU A 64 7.64 -11.78 5.51
C GLU A 64 7.93 -12.30 6.93
N GLU A 65 9.09 -12.00 7.50
CA GLU A 65 9.44 -12.33 8.90
C GLU A 65 8.51 -11.64 9.92
N GLN A 66 8.00 -10.44 9.60
CA GLN A 66 6.98 -9.74 10.39
C GLN A 66 5.54 -10.18 10.08
N GLY A 67 5.35 -11.20 9.22
CA GLY A 67 4.03 -11.70 8.83
C GLY A 67 3.33 -10.89 7.75
N LEU A 68 4.00 -9.90 7.15
CA LEU A 68 3.51 -9.09 6.04
C LEU A 68 3.81 -9.78 4.71
N VAL A 69 2.96 -10.74 4.37
CA VAL A 69 3.06 -11.54 3.13
C VAL A 69 2.40 -10.85 1.94
N ALA A 70 2.71 -11.32 0.73
CA ALA A 70 2.10 -10.87 -0.54
C ALA A 70 2.30 -9.39 -0.91
N LEU A 71 3.37 -8.75 -0.40
CA LEU A 71 3.75 -7.38 -0.75
C LEU A 71 4.52 -7.24 -2.07
N LYS A 72 4.90 -8.34 -2.71
CA LYS A 72 5.69 -8.30 -3.95
C LYS A 72 4.88 -7.68 -5.09
N GLY A 73 5.43 -6.61 -5.68
CA GLY A 73 4.85 -5.92 -6.82
C GLY A 73 4.86 -6.77 -8.10
N HIS A 74 4.17 -6.29 -9.14
CA HIS A 74 4.11 -6.99 -10.42
C HIS A 74 5.51 -7.05 -11.07
N ARG A 75 5.86 -8.18 -11.69
CA ARG A 75 7.17 -8.44 -12.30
C ARG A 75 7.65 -7.36 -13.29
N VAL A 76 6.72 -6.66 -13.94
CA VAL A 76 7.00 -5.58 -14.91
C VAL A 76 7.21 -4.23 -14.23
N SER A 77 6.53 -3.99 -13.10
CA SER A 77 6.55 -2.70 -12.39
C SER A 77 7.64 -2.66 -11.31
N GLY A 78 8.14 -3.81 -10.86
CA GLY A 78 9.07 -3.90 -9.73
C GLY A 78 8.45 -3.43 -8.41
N GLY A 79 9.26 -3.33 -7.36
CA GLY A 79 8.86 -2.80 -6.05
C GLY A 79 7.80 -3.61 -5.33
N MET A 80 6.95 -2.91 -4.58
CA MET A 80 5.98 -3.49 -3.65
C MET A 80 4.57 -3.00 -3.94
N ARG A 81 3.61 -3.83 -3.57
CA ARG A 81 2.19 -3.53 -3.68
C ARG A 81 1.49 -4.03 -2.42
N CYS A 82 0.95 -3.10 -1.65
CA CYS A 82 0.08 -3.45 -0.54
C CYS A 82 -1.38 -3.52 -1.05
N ILE A 83 -1.95 -4.72 -0.98
CA ILE A 83 -3.38 -4.96 -1.14
C ILE A 83 -3.89 -5.51 0.18
N TYR A 84 -5.01 -4.98 0.64
CA TYR A 84 -5.57 -5.23 1.97
C TYR A 84 -4.75 -4.62 3.11
N LEU A 85 -5.32 -3.57 3.69
CA LEU A 85 -5.23 -3.31 5.11
C LEU A 85 -6.59 -3.62 5.70
#